data_AF-A0A7C9ETB1-F1
#
_entry.id   AF-A0A7C9ETB1-F1
#
_cell.length_a   1.000
_cell.length_b   1.000
_cell.length_c   1.000
_cell.angle_alpha   90.00
_cell.angle_beta   90.00
_cell.angle_gamma   90.00
#
_symmetry.space_group_name_H-M   'P 1'
#
loop_
_entity.id
_entity.type
_entity.pdbx_description
1 polymer ?
#
loop_
_entity_poly.entity_id
_entity_poly.type
_entity_poly.pdbx_seq_one_letter_code
_entity_poly.pdbx_strand_id
1 'polypeptide(L)'
;FLYSRYHSHHHSSIVTEPITSVIHPFAEHISYYLLFSIPLLTATLTRISSIAAFAIYITYIDLMNNMGHCNFEVVPNWVFTIFPPLKYLMYTPSFHSLHHTQFRANYSLFMPVYDYIYGTMDKSSDTLYETSLKRPEDVPDVVHLTHLTTPQSIYHLRLGFASIASEPLTSKWYLYLMWPVTLWSMIMAWLYGKTFIVERNTFQKLKLQSWVLPRYTIHYALKWQREAINKLIEEAILEANAKGVKVVSLGLSNQGEELNRNGEIYLEKHPKLKVKLVDGSSLAVAVVLNSIPQGTSKVIFRGKLSKVACSIVSTLCHKGIQVAIIRKNEYEKLKKLLSKECINNLVLSPKCSNYGVWLIGEDATESEQLMASKGTLFIPFSQFPPKKARKDSSYLPTPALVAPKSLGNLHSCENWLPRRAMSAWRVAGIVHALEGWDSNECGDKLLDINKVWEASLQHGFRPLSTPCC
;
A
#
# COMPACT_ATOMS: atom_id res chain seq x y z
N PHE A 1 25.27 29.61 -26.97
CA PHE A 1 25.82 30.27 -25.77
C PHE A 1 24.83 30.24 -24.60
N LEU A 2 23.63 30.84 -24.71
CA LEU A 2 22.65 30.92 -23.61
C LEU A 2 22.15 29.54 -23.14
N TYR A 3 21.77 28.66 -24.08
CA TYR A 3 21.36 27.28 -23.78
C TYR A 3 22.32 26.56 -22.84
N SER A 4 23.61 26.52 -23.19
CA SER A 4 24.64 25.80 -22.41
C SER A 4 24.87 26.33 -21.00
N ARG A 5 24.47 27.58 -20.70
CA ARG A 5 24.69 28.20 -19.37
C ARG A 5 23.44 28.25 -18.52
N TYR A 6 22.30 28.44 -19.17
CA TYR A 6 21.05 28.70 -18.49
C TYR A 6 20.07 27.56 -18.64
N HIS A 7 20.03 26.81 -19.74
CA HIS A 7 18.94 25.85 -19.97
C HIS A 7 19.38 24.37 -20.03
N SER A 8 20.65 24.09 -20.31
CA SER A 8 21.14 22.72 -20.49
C SER A 8 21.06 21.86 -19.22
N HIS A 9 21.06 22.48 -18.04
CA HIS A 9 20.90 21.75 -16.78
C HIS A 9 19.48 21.19 -16.64
N HIS A 10 18.46 21.98 -16.97
CA HIS A 10 17.06 21.53 -17.01
C HIS A 10 16.91 20.29 -17.92
N HIS A 11 17.53 20.35 -19.10
CA HIS A 11 17.58 19.28 -20.08
C HIS A 11 18.50 18.10 -19.75
N SER A 12 19.27 18.16 -18.67
CA SER A 12 20.02 16.98 -18.21
C SER A 12 19.08 15.83 -17.79
N SER A 13 17.82 16.17 -17.46
CA SER A 13 16.74 15.23 -17.19
C SER A 13 16.03 14.80 -18.48
N ILE A 14 16.71 14.01 -19.32
CA ILE A 14 16.14 13.51 -20.59
C ILE A 14 14.84 12.73 -20.36
N VAL A 15 14.83 11.90 -19.31
CA VAL A 15 13.60 11.32 -18.77
C VAL A 15 13.13 12.28 -17.70
N THR A 16 12.11 13.08 -18.01
CA THR A 16 11.62 14.11 -17.11
C THR A 16 10.89 13.50 -15.91
N GLU A 17 10.98 14.17 -14.77
CA GLU A 17 10.10 13.93 -13.62
C GLU A 17 9.40 15.24 -13.27
N PRO A 18 8.23 15.27 -12.59
CA PRO A 18 7.53 16.52 -12.28
C PRO A 18 8.43 17.58 -11.63
N ILE A 19 9.41 17.17 -10.82
CA ILE A 19 10.37 18.09 -10.19
C ILE A 19 11.28 18.81 -11.21
N THR A 20 11.56 18.21 -12.37
CA THR A 20 12.32 18.84 -13.46
C THR A 20 11.69 20.16 -13.90
N SER A 21 10.36 20.28 -13.78
CA SER A 21 9.60 21.48 -14.15
C SER A 21 10.00 22.76 -13.41
N VAL A 22 10.65 22.63 -12.24
CA VAL A 22 11.10 23.73 -11.40
C VAL A 22 12.61 23.76 -11.20
N ILE A 23 13.37 22.92 -11.91
CA ILE A 23 14.84 22.91 -11.83
C ILE A 23 15.38 23.72 -12.99
N HIS A 24 15.75 24.97 -12.71
CA HIS A 24 16.47 25.86 -13.63
C HIS A 24 17.51 26.68 -12.86
N PRO A 25 18.58 27.17 -13.52
CA PRO A 25 19.51 28.13 -12.93
C PRO A 25 18.83 29.41 -12.47
N PHE A 26 19.45 30.09 -11.51
CA PHE A 26 18.89 31.27 -10.82
C PHE A 26 18.38 32.36 -11.77
N ALA A 27 19.14 32.70 -12.82
CA ALA A 27 18.72 33.73 -13.78
C ALA A 27 17.49 33.29 -14.60
N GLU A 28 17.43 32.01 -15.00
CA GLU A 28 16.27 31.47 -15.70
C GLU A 28 15.03 31.47 -14.79
N HIS A 29 15.19 31.17 -13.49
CA HIS A 29 14.11 31.32 -12.51
C HIS A 29 13.55 32.74 -12.50
N ILE A 30 14.40 33.77 -12.41
CA ILE A 30 13.94 35.17 -12.42
C ILE A 30 13.16 35.47 -13.70
N SER A 31 13.67 35.05 -14.87
CA SER A 31 12.99 35.24 -16.15
C SER A 31 11.63 34.54 -16.20
N TYR A 32 11.53 33.30 -15.71
CA TYR A 32 10.29 32.54 -15.63
C TYR A 32 9.26 33.21 -14.70
N TYR A 33 9.68 33.62 -13.50
CA TYR A 33 8.80 34.30 -12.54
C TYR A 33 8.29 35.64 -13.08
N LEU A 34 9.17 36.43 -13.72
CA LEU A 34 8.76 37.68 -14.36
C LEU A 34 7.73 37.41 -15.46
N LEU A 35 8.00 36.46 -16.37
CA LEU A 35 7.09 36.11 -17.47
C LEU A 35 5.71 35.70 -16.95
N PHE A 36 5.67 34.79 -15.96
CA PHE A 36 4.40 34.32 -15.40
C PHE A 36 3.71 35.34 -14.49
N SER A 37 4.42 36.34 -13.97
CA SER A 37 3.80 37.42 -13.19
C SER A 37 3.04 38.43 -14.05
N ILE A 38 3.36 38.54 -15.36
CA ILE A 38 2.78 39.56 -16.25
C ILE A 38 1.24 39.53 -16.22
N PRO A 39 0.53 38.40 -16.45
CA PRO A 39 -0.93 38.39 -16.42
C PRO A 39 -1.53 38.79 -15.07
N LEU A 40 -0.90 38.39 -13.96
CA LEU A 40 -1.35 38.74 -12.61
C LEU A 40 -1.17 40.25 -12.35
N LEU A 41 0.00 40.79 -12.70
CA LEU A 41 0.29 42.21 -12.58
C LEU A 41 -0.63 43.05 -13.47
N THR A 42 -0.82 42.65 -14.73
CA THR A 42 -1.76 43.32 -15.64
C THR A 42 -3.16 43.33 -15.05
N ALA A 43 -3.70 42.19 -14.61
CA ALA A 43 -5.04 42.13 -14.02
C ALA A 43 -5.18 43.01 -12.76
N THR A 44 -4.11 43.12 -11.96
CA THR A 44 -4.07 43.97 -10.78
C THR A 44 -4.07 45.45 -11.16
N LEU A 45 -3.20 45.83 -12.10
CA LEU A 45 -3.03 47.20 -12.57
C LEU A 45 -4.29 47.72 -13.29
N THR A 46 -4.98 46.85 -14.02
CA THR A 46 -6.27 47.18 -14.67
C THR A 46 -7.47 47.01 -13.74
N ARG A 47 -7.27 46.65 -12.47
CA ARG A 47 -8.31 46.49 -11.43
C ARG A 47 -9.40 45.45 -11.76
N ILE A 48 -9.06 44.41 -12.52
CA ILE A 48 -9.94 43.28 -12.85
C ILE A 48 -9.54 41.99 -12.11
N SER A 49 -8.54 42.05 -11.24
CA SER A 49 -8.04 40.91 -10.46
C SER A 49 -9.08 40.36 -9.50
N SER A 50 -9.12 39.03 -9.36
CA SER A 50 -9.85 38.35 -8.28
C SER A 50 -8.99 37.25 -7.66
N ILE A 51 -9.25 36.92 -6.39
CA ILE A 51 -8.55 35.84 -5.67
C ILE A 51 -8.72 34.52 -6.42
N ALA A 52 -9.92 34.25 -6.93
CA ALA A 52 -10.22 33.05 -7.71
C ALA A 52 -9.39 33.00 -9.00
N ALA A 53 -9.31 34.09 -9.76
CA ALA A 53 -8.51 34.15 -10.99
C ALA A 53 -7.02 33.90 -10.71
N PHE A 54 -6.49 34.45 -9.61
CA PHE A 54 -5.10 34.24 -9.20
C PHE A 54 -4.84 32.77 -8.84
N ALA A 55 -5.72 32.19 -8.02
CA ALA A 55 -5.62 30.79 -7.63
C ALA A 55 -5.68 29.85 -8.84
N ILE A 56 -6.62 30.09 -9.77
CA ILE A 56 -6.77 29.29 -10.99
C ILE A 56 -5.53 29.40 -11.88
N TYR A 57 -5.02 30.62 -12.11
CA TYR A 57 -3.87 30.85 -12.98
C TYR A 57 -2.60 30.19 -12.45
N ILE A 58 -2.29 30.37 -11.16
CA ILE A 58 -1.12 29.74 -10.52
C ILE A 58 -1.25 28.22 -10.57
N THR A 59 -2.42 27.70 -10.18
CA THR A 59 -2.68 26.26 -10.22
C THR A 59 -2.54 25.70 -11.63
N TYR A 60 -3.03 26.41 -12.65
CA TYR A 60 -2.95 25.97 -14.04
C TYR A 60 -1.50 25.90 -14.53
N ILE A 61 -0.69 26.94 -14.27
CA ILE A 61 0.73 26.95 -14.66
C ILE A 61 1.47 25.80 -14.01
N ASP A 62 1.32 25.64 -12.70
CA ASP A 62 1.98 24.58 -11.95
C ASP A 62 1.52 23.20 -12.44
N LEU A 63 0.21 23.00 -12.60
CA LEU A 63 -0.36 21.74 -13.09
C LEU A 63 0.19 21.39 -14.47
N MET A 64 0.10 22.33 -15.42
CA MET A 64 0.54 22.11 -16.79
C MET A 64 2.03 21.79 -16.82
N ASN A 65 2.86 22.59 -16.14
CA ASN A 65 4.31 22.40 -16.15
C ASN A 65 4.71 21.05 -15.52
N ASN A 66 4.10 20.67 -14.39
CA ASN A 66 4.31 19.36 -13.79
C ASN A 66 3.82 18.21 -14.70
N MET A 67 2.67 18.39 -15.37
CA MET A 67 2.13 17.42 -16.31
C MET A 67 3.10 17.20 -17.48
N GLY A 68 3.69 18.24 -18.07
CA GLY A 68 4.67 18.08 -19.14
C GLY A 68 5.91 17.30 -18.77
N HIS A 69 6.31 17.38 -17.52
CA HIS A 69 7.49 16.71 -17.03
C HIS A 69 7.18 15.35 -16.36
N CYS A 70 5.93 14.89 -16.33
CA CYS A 70 5.58 13.68 -15.59
C CYS A 70 6.00 12.37 -16.30
N ASN A 71 6.45 12.45 -17.56
CA ASN A 71 6.90 11.30 -18.37
C ASN A 71 5.86 10.16 -18.46
N PHE A 72 4.58 10.53 -18.35
CA PHE A 72 3.45 9.62 -18.48
C PHE A 72 2.32 10.33 -19.21
N GLU A 73 1.86 9.76 -20.32
CA GLU A 73 0.76 10.36 -21.08
C GLU A 73 -0.56 10.19 -20.33
N VAL A 74 -1.07 11.30 -19.78
CA VAL A 74 -2.32 11.34 -19.01
C VAL A 74 -3.50 11.90 -19.80
N VAL A 75 -3.25 12.59 -20.92
CA VAL A 75 -4.29 13.32 -21.67
C VAL A 75 -4.99 12.35 -22.63
N PRO A 76 -6.25 11.98 -22.38
CA PRO A 76 -6.91 10.98 -23.20
C PRO A 76 -7.39 11.57 -24.53
N ASN A 77 -7.37 10.77 -25.60
CA ASN A 77 -7.67 11.23 -26.97
C ASN A 77 -9.09 11.82 -27.12
N TRP A 78 -10.05 11.35 -26.33
CA TRP A 78 -11.43 11.86 -26.40
C TRP A 78 -11.51 13.37 -26.14
N VAL A 79 -10.58 13.95 -25.37
CA VAL A 79 -10.58 15.41 -25.11
C VAL A 79 -10.33 16.19 -26.40
N PHE A 80 -9.35 15.74 -27.21
CA PHE A 80 -9.07 16.34 -28.52
C PHE A 80 -10.12 15.98 -29.57
N THR A 81 -10.87 14.90 -29.38
CA THR A 81 -11.99 14.55 -30.25
C THR A 81 -13.19 15.46 -30.00
N ILE A 82 -13.51 15.77 -28.72
CA ILE A 82 -14.62 16.64 -28.34
C ILE A 82 -14.32 18.11 -28.67
N PHE A 83 -13.09 18.57 -28.42
CA PHE A 83 -12.68 19.94 -28.72
C PHE A 83 -11.32 19.96 -29.46
N PRO A 84 -11.32 19.72 -30.79
CA PRO A 84 -10.10 19.68 -31.59
C PRO A 84 -9.16 20.89 -31.46
N PRO A 85 -9.64 22.14 -31.31
CA PRO A 85 -8.76 23.28 -31.10
C PRO A 85 -7.84 23.15 -29.87
N LEU A 86 -8.22 22.36 -28.86
CA LEU A 86 -7.42 22.20 -27.64
C LEU A 86 -6.01 21.67 -27.93
N LYS A 87 -5.84 20.83 -28.96
CA LYS A 87 -4.54 20.28 -29.37
C LYS A 87 -3.50 21.38 -29.61
N TYR A 88 -3.93 22.57 -30.03
CA TYR A 88 -3.06 23.71 -30.30
C TYR A 88 -2.88 24.63 -29.08
N LEU A 89 -3.82 24.60 -28.14
CA LEU A 89 -3.84 25.48 -26.96
C LEU A 89 -3.20 24.84 -25.72
N MET A 90 -3.00 23.53 -25.73
CA MET A 90 -2.48 22.76 -24.59
C MET A 90 -1.61 21.62 -25.10
N TYR A 91 -0.34 21.57 -24.67
CA TYR A 91 0.52 20.43 -24.98
C TYR A 91 0.17 19.19 -24.15
N THR A 92 0.73 18.05 -24.56
CA THR A 92 0.69 16.79 -23.81
C THR A 92 2.07 16.40 -23.26
N PRO A 93 2.16 15.59 -22.19
CA PRO A 93 3.43 15.04 -21.71
C PRO A 93 4.31 14.48 -22.83
N SER A 94 3.71 13.80 -23.81
CA SER A 94 4.44 13.27 -24.98
C SER A 94 5.07 14.38 -25.84
N PHE A 95 4.34 15.47 -26.09
CA PHE A 95 4.84 16.63 -26.84
C PHE A 95 6.06 17.26 -26.16
N HIS A 96 5.97 17.49 -24.85
CA HIS A 96 7.05 18.11 -24.07
C HIS A 96 8.25 17.17 -23.85
N SER A 97 8.01 15.86 -23.77
CA SER A 97 9.09 14.86 -23.72
C SER A 97 9.96 14.88 -24.99
N LEU A 98 9.39 15.16 -26.17
CA LEU A 98 10.16 15.33 -27.40
C LEU A 98 11.07 16.55 -27.36
N HIS A 99 10.63 17.64 -26.72
CA HIS A 99 11.48 18.80 -26.49
C HIS A 99 12.72 18.43 -25.65
N HIS A 100 12.53 17.63 -24.59
CA HIS A 100 13.60 17.14 -23.71
C HIS A 100 14.51 16.07 -24.31
N THR A 101 14.11 15.43 -25.42
CA THR A 101 14.89 14.37 -26.06
C THR A 101 15.57 14.82 -27.35
N GLN A 102 14.90 15.65 -28.16
CA GLN A 102 15.41 16.13 -29.45
C GLN A 102 16.10 17.51 -29.36
N PHE A 103 15.75 18.33 -28.35
CA PHE A 103 16.26 19.68 -28.09
C PHE A 103 16.06 20.72 -29.21
N ARG A 104 15.52 20.32 -30.37
CA ARG A 104 15.44 21.14 -31.59
C ARG A 104 14.03 21.28 -32.15
N ALA A 105 13.04 20.91 -31.36
CA ALA A 105 11.64 20.97 -31.73
C ALA A 105 10.76 21.16 -30.48
N ASN A 106 9.49 21.47 -30.69
CA ASN A 106 8.46 21.62 -29.66
C ASN A 106 8.87 22.66 -28.58
N TYR A 107 9.18 23.89 -29.00
CA TYR A 107 9.71 24.95 -28.13
C TYR A 107 8.66 25.64 -27.26
N SER A 108 7.38 25.60 -27.67
CA SER A 108 6.33 26.25 -26.90
C SER A 108 6.17 25.56 -25.55
N LEU A 109 6.19 26.35 -24.48
CA LEU A 109 6.00 25.78 -23.15
C LEU A 109 4.58 25.25 -23.02
N PHE A 110 3.51 26.07 -23.13
CA PHE A 110 2.12 25.63 -22.90
C PHE A 110 1.27 25.38 -24.14
N MET A 111 1.52 26.13 -25.22
CA MET A 111 0.60 26.24 -26.36
C MET A 111 1.29 25.83 -27.68
N PRO A 112 1.08 24.59 -28.15
CA PRO A 112 1.67 24.09 -29.39
C PRO A 112 1.44 24.95 -30.63
N VAL A 113 0.38 25.78 -30.66
CA VAL A 113 0.04 26.67 -31.79
C VAL A 113 1.25 27.44 -32.32
N TYR A 114 2.15 27.89 -31.45
CA TYR A 114 3.34 28.61 -31.89
C TYR A 114 4.34 27.72 -32.63
N ASP A 115 4.50 26.45 -32.24
CA ASP A 115 5.32 25.50 -32.98
C ASP A 115 4.74 25.15 -34.35
N TYR A 116 3.41 25.13 -34.47
CA TYR A 116 2.75 24.99 -35.78
C TYR A 116 2.97 26.21 -36.66
N ILE A 117 2.80 27.42 -36.12
CA ILE A 117 2.97 28.69 -36.86
C ILE A 117 4.41 28.84 -37.36
N TYR A 118 5.40 28.52 -36.52
CA TYR A 118 6.81 28.71 -36.83
C TYR A 118 7.50 27.46 -37.40
N GLY A 119 6.77 26.36 -37.60
CA GLY A 119 7.29 25.14 -38.21
C GLY A 119 8.34 24.41 -37.36
N THR A 120 8.26 24.54 -36.03
CA THR A 120 9.20 23.95 -35.07
C THR A 120 8.66 22.72 -34.36
N MET A 121 7.48 22.22 -34.78
CA MET A 121 6.91 20.99 -34.26
C MET A 121 7.67 19.74 -34.75
N ASP A 122 7.95 18.80 -33.85
CA ASP A 122 8.52 17.51 -34.21
C ASP A 122 7.49 16.64 -34.95
N LYS A 123 7.90 16.07 -36.09
CA LYS A 123 7.03 15.26 -36.96
C LYS A 123 6.49 14.00 -36.28
N SER A 124 7.16 13.49 -35.25
CA SER A 124 6.75 12.29 -34.52
C SER A 124 5.77 12.57 -33.38
N SER A 125 5.45 13.83 -33.06
CA SER A 125 4.66 14.19 -31.87
C SER A 125 3.30 13.48 -31.81
N ASP A 126 2.57 13.43 -32.92
CA ASP A 126 1.27 12.76 -32.98
C ASP A 126 1.40 11.24 -32.83
N THR A 127 2.37 10.63 -33.52
CA THR A 127 2.64 9.19 -33.43
C THR A 127 3.07 8.78 -32.03
N LEU A 128 3.91 9.59 -31.37
CA LEU A 128 4.35 9.35 -30.00
C LEU A 128 3.18 9.43 -29.03
N TYR A 129 2.34 10.47 -29.13
CA TYR A 129 1.13 10.62 -28.32
C TYR A 129 0.22 9.40 -28.43
N GLU A 130 -0.12 8.99 -29.66
CA GLU A 130 -1.00 7.84 -29.89
C GLU A 130 -0.39 6.52 -29.39
N THR A 131 0.92 6.34 -29.56
CA THR A 131 1.62 5.13 -29.12
C THR A 131 1.70 5.07 -27.59
N SER A 132 1.93 6.20 -26.93
CA SER A 132 1.96 6.31 -25.46
C SER A 132 0.63 5.93 -24.81
N LEU A 133 -0.50 6.22 -25.47
CA LEU A 133 -1.83 5.82 -25.01
C LEU A 133 -2.12 4.31 -25.15
N LYS A 134 -1.47 3.62 -26.09
CA LYS A 134 -1.71 2.19 -26.40
C LYS A 134 -0.86 1.23 -25.55
N ARG A 135 -0.29 1.67 -24.43
CA ARG A 135 0.63 0.85 -23.62
C ARG A 135 0.02 -0.51 -23.28
N PRO A 136 0.75 -1.62 -23.51
CA PRO A 136 0.28 -2.95 -23.17
C PRO A 136 0.03 -3.03 -21.66
N GLU A 137 -1.03 -3.72 -21.28
CA GLU A 137 -1.39 -3.88 -19.88
C GLU A 137 -0.27 -4.63 -19.13
N ASP A 138 0.23 -4.03 -18.05
CA ASP A 138 1.23 -4.66 -17.19
C ASP A 138 0.54 -5.67 -16.27
N VAL A 139 0.41 -6.89 -16.76
CA VAL A 139 -0.19 -8.01 -16.02
C VAL A 139 0.76 -8.48 -14.91
N PRO A 140 0.32 -8.47 -13.63
CA PRO A 140 1.12 -8.98 -12.52
C PRO A 140 1.04 -10.51 -12.42
N ASP A 141 2.08 -11.12 -11.85
CA ASP A 141 2.05 -12.52 -11.39
C ASP A 141 1.34 -12.64 -10.04
N VAL A 142 1.50 -11.64 -9.16
CA VAL A 142 0.93 -11.64 -7.80
C VAL A 142 0.24 -10.32 -7.51
N VAL A 143 -0.97 -10.41 -6.97
CA VAL A 143 -1.75 -9.26 -6.50
C VAL A 143 -1.93 -9.36 -4.99
N HIS A 144 -1.64 -8.28 -4.27
CA HIS A 144 -1.98 -8.14 -2.85
C HIS A 144 -3.15 -7.17 -2.70
N LEU A 145 -4.30 -7.66 -2.25
CA LEU A 145 -5.47 -6.84 -1.97
C LEU A 145 -5.35 -6.23 -0.57
N THR A 146 -5.34 -4.91 -0.47
CA THR A 146 -5.30 -4.19 0.80
C THR A 146 -6.40 -3.11 0.83
N HIS A 147 -6.50 -2.36 1.92
CA HIS A 147 -7.47 -1.28 2.05
C HIS A 147 -6.92 -0.16 2.93
N LEU A 148 -7.56 1.00 2.91
CA LEU A 148 -7.16 2.14 3.73
C LEU A 148 -7.42 1.86 5.21
N THR A 149 -6.51 2.19 6.11
CA THR A 149 -6.64 1.84 7.53
C THR A 149 -7.33 2.97 8.31
N THR A 150 -6.68 4.13 8.39
CA THR A 150 -7.20 5.35 9.02
C THR A 150 -7.48 6.42 7.96
N PRO A 151 -8.25 7.49 8.26
CA PRO A 151 -8.45 8.60 7.32
C PRO A 151 -7.14 9.16 6.75
N GLN A 152 -6.09 9.22 7.58
CA GLN A 152 -4.76 9.71 7.20
C GLN A 152 -3.92 8.71 6.38
N SER A 153 -4.33 7.44 6.29
CA SER A 153 -3.56 6.42 5.55
C SER A 153 -3.42 6.71 4.06
N ILE A 154 -4.27 7.57 3.48
CA ILE A 154 -4.15 8.05 2.10
C ILE A 154 -2.82 8.76 1.83
N TYR A 155 -2.27 9.45 2.84
CA TYR A 155 -1.01 10.20 2.70
C TYR A 155 0.21 9.29 2.72
N HIS A 156 0.03 8.02 3.13
CA HIS A 156 1.05 6.99 3.07
C HIS A 156 0.96 6.15 1.79
N LEU A 157 -0.01 6.44 0.91
CA LEU A 157 0.09 5.99 -0.47
C LEU A 157 1.19 6.80 -1.16
N ARG A 158 1.93 6.17 -2.08
CA ARG A 158 2.96 6.86 -2.87
C ARG A 158 2.39 8.03 -3.68
N LEU A 159 1.08 8.03 -3.94
CA LEU A 159 0.38 9.09 -4.65
C LEU A 159 0.25 10.33 -3.75
N GLY A 160 0.99 11.39 -4.10
CA GLY A 160 1.03 12.65 -3.36
C GLY A 160 2.35 12.86 -2.62
N PHE A 161 2.45 12.36 -1.39
CA PHE A 161 3.57 12.67 -0.49
C PHE A 161 4.56 11.51 -0.38
N ALA A 162 5.51 11.42 -1.32
CA ALA A 162 6.52 10.36 -1.31
C ALA A 162 7.34 10.30 -0.02
N SER A 163 7.65 11.44 0.60
CA SER A 163 8.34 11.50 1.90
C SER A 163 7.54 10.86 3.02
N ILE A 164 6.23 11.14 3.08
CA ILE A 164 5.32 10.57 4.08
C ILE A 164 5.09 9.07 3.82
N ALA A 165 4.88 8.68 2.56
CA ALA A 165 4.75 7.29 2.16
C ALA A 165 5.98 6.44 2.50
N SER A 166 7.19 7.04 2.50
CA SER A 166 8.43 6.35 2.86
C SER A 166 8.61 6.11 4.37
N GLU A 167 7.70 6.64 5.19
CA GLU A 167 7.71 6.50 6.64
C GLU A 167 6.53 5.65 7.14
N PRO A 168 6.69 4.91 8.25
CA PRO A 168 5.60 4.15 8.85
C PRO A 168 4.42 5.05 9.22
N LEU A 169 3.21 4.53 9.03
CA LEU A 169 1.96 5.17 9.41
C LEU A 169 1.96 5.49 10.90
N THR A 170 2.02 6.79 11.19
CA THR A 170 2.02 7.36 12.54
C THR A 170 1.09 8.58 12.56
N SER A 171 0.45 8.82 13.70
CA SER A 171 -0.41 10.00 13.87
C SER A 171 0.47 11.25 13.92
N LYS A 172 0.38 12.10 12.90
CA LYS A 172 1.12 13.36 12.82
C LYS A 172 0.14 14.53 12.91
N TRP A 173 0.43 15.48 13.80
CA TRP A 173 -0.49 16.58 14.09
C TRP A 173 -0.78 17.46 12.85
N TYR A 174 0.22 17.69 12.00
CA TYR A 174 0.04 18.55 10.83
C TYR A 174 -0.85 17.92 9.75
N LEU A 175 -1.02 16.59 9.74
CA LEU A 175 -1.94 15.92 8.81
C LEU A 175 -3.40 16.26 9.11
N TYR A 176 -3.73 16.77 10.31
CA TYR A 176 -5.05 17.31 10.61
C TYR A 176 -5.34 18.62 9.86
N LEU A 177 -4.31 19.38 9.47
CA LEU A 177 -4.50 20.57 8.62
C LEU A 177 -4.99 20.20 7.22
N MET A 178 -4.69 18.97 6.77
CA MET A 178 -5.12 18.42 5.49
C MET A 178 -6.53 17.81 5.53
N TRP A 179 -7.34 18.10 6.56
CA TRP A 179 -8.68 17.52 6.70
C TRP A 179 -9.60 17.70 5.49
N PRO A 180 -9.57 18.81 4.70
CA PRO A 180 -10.44 18.93 3.52
C PRO A 180 -10.09 17.89 2.45
N VAL A 181 -8.80 17.63 2.24
CA VAL A 181 -8.31 16.59 1.32
C VAL A 181 -8.67 15.20 1.85
N THR A 182 -8.53 14.99 3.16
CA THR A 182 -8.95 13.74 3.81
C THR A 182 -10.44 13.49 3.60
N LEU A 183 -11.30 14.48 3.87
CA LEU A 183 -12.73 14.36 3.70
C LEU A 183 -13.10 14.08 2.24
N TRP A 184 -12.49 14.81 1.30
CA TRP A 184 -12.67 14.57 -0.12
C TRP A 184 -12.29 13.14 -0.52
N SER A 185 -11.15 12.64 -0.03
CA SER A 185 -10.72 11.27 -0.29
C SER A 185 -11.69 10.23 0.28
N MET A 186 -12.32 10.49 1.43
CA MET A 186 -13.32 9.59 2.02
C MET A 186 -14.59 9.55 1.17
N ILE A 187 -15.04 10.69 0.67
CA ILE A 187 -16.18 10.78 -0.26
C ILE A 187 -15.84 10.05 -1.55
N MET A 188 -14.67 10.33 -2.14
CA MET A 188 -14.21 9.66 -3.36
C MET A 188 -14.09 8.17 -3.15
N ALA A 189 -13.52 7.72 -2.04
CA ALA A 189 -13.40 6.30 -1.73
C ALA A 189 -14.78 5.64 -1.64
N TRP A 190 -15.75 6.29 -1.02
CA TRP A 190 -17.11 5.79 -0.94
C TRP A 190 -17.80 5.68 -2.31
N LEU A 191 -17.64 6.70 -3.17
CA LEU A 191 -18.18 6.74 -4.54
C LEU A 191 -17.45 5.81 -5.52
N TYR A 192 -16.15 5.62 -5.35
CA TYR A 192 -15.36 4.72 -6.19
C TYR A 192 -15.76 3.27 -5.88
N GLY A 193 -16.35 2.62 -6.88
CA GLY A 193 -16.75 1.22 -6.83
C GLY A 193 -15.72 0.26 -7.43
N LYS A 194 -14.44 0.64 -7.51
CA LYS A 194 -13.39 -0.20 -8.11
C LYS A 194 -12.08 -0.13 -7.32
N THR A 195 -11.33 -1.21 -7.37
CA THR A 195 -9.96 -1.23 -6.85
C THR A 195 -9.02 -0.41 -7.75
N PHE A 196 -7.92 0.06 -7.19
CA PHE A 196 -6.88 0.76 -7.96
C PHE A 196 -5.49 0.34 -7.50
N ILE A 197 -4.54 0.39 -8.45
CA ILE A 197 -3.16 -0.02 -8.22
C ILE A 197 -2.42 1.11 -7.50
N VAL A 198 -1.81 0.81 -6.35
CA VAL A 198 -1.02 1.79 -5.58
C VAL A 198 0.48 1.51 -5.63
N GLU A 199 0.86 0.26 -5.86
CA GLU A 199 2.27 -0.14 -5.92
C GLU A 199 2.47 -1.19 -7.00
N ARG A 200 3.63 -1.08 -7.66
CA ARG A 200 4.18 -2.09 -8.57
C ARG A 200 5.59 -2.42 -8.12
N ASN A 201 5.84 -3.68 -7.81
CA ASN A 201 7.15 -4.17 -7.40
C ASN A 201 7.65 -5.26 -8.35
N THR A 202 8.96 -5.40 -8.43
CA THR A 202 9.60 -6.49 -9.15
C THR A 202 10.39 -7.32 -8.16
N PHE A 203 10.28 -8.64 -8.25
CA PHE A 203 11.06 -9.53 -7.42
C PHE A 203 11.42 -10.79 -8.19
N GLN A 204 12.71 -11.01 -8.43
CA GLN A 204 13.21 -12.05 -9.31
C GLN A 204 12.50 -11.96 -10.68
N LYS A 205 11.76 -13.00 -11.09
CA LYS A 205 10.98 -13.02 -12.33
C LYS A 205 9.52 -12.59 -12.15
N LEU A 206 9.09 -12.30 -10.92
CA LEU A 206 7.70 -11.96 -10.62
C LEU A 206 7.45 -10.46 -10.71
N LYS A 207 6.34 -10.11 -11.34
CA LYS A 207 5.70 -8.81 -11.26
C LYS A 207 4.66 -8.82 -10.16
N LEU A 208 4.78 -7.89 -9.21
CA LEU A 208 3.91 -7.81 -8.05
C LEU A 208 3.11 -6.50 -8.10
N GLN A 209 1.84 -6.53 -7.72
CA GLN A 209 1.02 -5.34 -7.58
C GLN A 209 0.26 -5.35 -6.25
N SER A 210 0.10 -4.16 -5.66
CA SER A 210 -0.83 -3.95 -4.54
C SER A 210 -2.04 -3.19 -5.03
N TRP A 211 -3.22 -3.76 -4.85
CA TRP A 211 -4.48 -3.13 -5.20
C TRP A 211 -5.19 -2.69 -3.92
N VAL A 212 -5.57 -1.43 -3.86
CA VAL A 212 -6.31 -0.86 -2.73
C VAL A 212 -7.80 -0.90 -3.05
N LEU A 213 -8.56 -1.49 -2.12
CA LEU A 213 -9.98 -1.26 -2.03
C LEU A 213 -10.21 0.15 -1.46
N PRO A 214 -11.04 0.99 -2.09
CA PRO A 214 -11.34 2.34 -1.62
C PRO A 214 -12.28 2.30 -0.39
N ARG A 215 -11.87 1.61 0.67
CA ARG A 215 -12.62 1.42 1.91
C ARG A 215 -11.67 1.54 3.09
N TYR A 216 -12.07 2.35 4.06
CA TYR A 216 -11.37 2.49 5.34
C TYR A 216 -11.77 1.39 6.32
N THR A 217 -10.93 1.08 7.32
CA THR A 217 -11.25 0.10 8.39
C THR A 217 -12.62 0.33 9.03
N ILE A 218 -13.03 1.59 9.22
CA ILE A 218 -14.36 1.92 9.77
C ILE A 218 -15.51 1.34 8.95
N HIS A 219 -15.38 1.24 7.63
CA HIS A 219 -16.40 0.65 6.76
C HIS A 219 -16.52 -0.86 6.95
N TYR A 220 -15.42 -1.56 7.24
CA TYR A 220 -15.46 -2.99 7.53
C TYR A 220 -16.19 -3.30 8.85
N ALA A 221 -16.18 -2.35 9.79
CA ALA A 221 -16.93 -2.48 11.04
C ALA A 221 -18.45 -2.34 10.84
N LEU A 222 -18.89 -1.73 9.74
CA LEU A 222 -20.31 -1.51 9.43
C LEU A 222 -20.92 -2.74 8.74
N LYS A 223 -21.80 -3.47 9.45
CA LYS A 223 -22.43 -4.70 8.94
C LYS A 223 -23.13 -4.53 7.59
N TRP A 224 -23.82 -3.40 7.38
CA TRP A 224 -24.55 -3.11 6.14
C TRP A 224 -23.64 -2.87 4.92
N GLN A 225 -22.34 -2.63 5.13
CA GLN A 225 -21.35 -2.48 4.05
C GLN A 225 -20.72 -3.80 3.61
N ARG A 226 -20.94 -4.90 4.35
CA ARG A 226 -20.27 -6.20 4.10
C ARG A 226 -20.51 -6.72 2.69
N GLU A 227 -21.73 -6.62 2.19
CA GLU A 227 -22.07 -7.08 0.84
C GLU A 227 -21.33 -6.28 -0.24
N ALA A 228 -21.33 -4.96 -0.12
CA ALA A 228 -20.62 -4.08 -1.05
C ALA A 228 -19.11 -4.32 -1.04
N ILE A 229 -18.52 -4.50 0.14
CA ILE A 229 -17.10 -4.84 0.29
C ILE A 229 -16.80 -6.20 -0.33
N ASN A 230 -17.61 -7.22 -0.05
CA ASN A 230 -17.45 -8.54 -0.64
C ASN A 230 -17.51 -8.51 -2.15
N LYS A 231 -18.42 -7.73 -2.72
CA LYS A 231 -18.53 -7.54 -4.17
C LYS A 231 -17.25 -6.94 -4.75
N LEU A 232 -16.65 -5.94 -4.10
CA LEU A 232 -15.38 -5.34 -4.56
C LEU A 232 -14.22 -6.35 -4.51
N ILE A 233 -14.13 -7.16 -3.45
CA ILE A 233 -13.10 -8.20 -3.33
C ILE A 233 -13.32 -9.27 -4.43
N GLU A 234 -14.56 -9.70 -4.62
CA GLU A 234 -14.96 -10.68 -5.64
C GLU A 234 -14.61 -10.19 -7.05
N GLU A 235 -14.98 -8.96 -7.39
CA GLU A 235 -14.65 -8.33 -8.68
C GLU A 235 -13.13 -8.25 -8.91
N ALA A 236 -12.36 -7.90 -7.88
CA ALA A 236 -10.90 -7.85 -7.98
C ALA A 236 -10.28 -9.24 -8.20
N ILE A 237 -10.78 -10.27 -7.52
CA ILE A 237 -10.33 -11.66 -7.73
C ILE A 237 -10.66 -12.13 -9.15
N LEU A 238 -11.86 -11.84 -9.65
CA LEU A 238 -12.28 -12.21 -10.99
C LEU A 238 -11.48 -11.47 -12.07
N GLU A 239 -11.18 -10.19 -11.85
CA GLU A 239 -10.30 -9.40 -12.72
C GLU A 239 -8.88 -9.99 -12.75
N ALA A 240 -8.30 -10.32 -11.60
CA ALA A 240 -6.99 -10.96 -11.51
C ALA A 240 -6.99 -12.32 -12.23
N ASN A 241 -8.03 -13.13 -12.05
CA ASN A 241 -8.17 -14.41 -12.72
C ASN A 241 -8.27 -14.27 -14.25
N ALA A 242 -9.06 -13.30 -14.74
CA ALA A 242 -9.19 -13.02 -16.17
C ALA A 242 -7.88 -12.56 -16.80
N LYS A 243 -7.06 -11.79 -16.07
CA LYS A 243 -5.73 -11.37 -16.51
C LYS A 243 -4.66 -12.47 -16.44
N GLY A 244 -4.98 -13.63 -15.85
CA GLY A 244 -4.03 -14.73 -15.69
C GLY A 244 -3.04 -14.53 -14.55
N VAL A 245 -3.39 -13.74 -13.53
CA VAL A 245 -2.63 -13.61 -12.28
C VAL A 245 -2.52 -14.99 -11.61
N LYS A 246 -1.34 -15.32 -11.08
CA LYS A 246 -1.08 -16.62 -10.43
C LYS A 246 -1.65 -16.66 -9.01
N VAL A 247 -1.42 -15.61 -8.23
CA VAL A 247 -1.79 -15.55 -6.81
C VAL A 247 -2.44 -14.21 -6.45
N VAL A 248 -3.53 -14.26 -5.70
CA VAL A 248 -4.12 -13.11 -5.01
C VAL A 248 -4.04 -13.34 -3.50
N SER A 249 -3.31 -12.46 -2.80
CA SER A 249 -3.29 -12.46 -1.34
C SER A 249 -4.24 -11.43 -0.74
N LEU A 250 -4.92 -11.82 0.34
CA LEU A 250 -5.93 -10.98 1.00
C LEU A 250 -5.33 -10.33 2.25
N GLY A 251 -5.01 -9.04 2.18
CA GLY A 251 -4.47 -8.27 3.30
C GLY A 251 -5.53 -7.54 4.13
N LEU A 252 -5.18 -7.26 5.38
CA LEU A 252 -6.02 -6.57 6.36
C LEU A 252 -7.41 -7.23 6.47
N SER A 253 -8.47 -6.43 6.62
CA SER A 253 -9.83 -6.93 6.82
C SER A 253 -10.44 -7.61 5.58
N ASN A 254 -9.72 -7.69 4.45
CA ASN A 254 -10.19 -8.37 3.22
C ASN A 254 -10.30 -9.89 3.39
N GLN A 255 -9.77 -10.46 4.47
CA GLN A 255 -9.87 -11.89 4.81
C GLN A 255 -10.67 -12.13 6.10
N GLY A 256 -11.56 -11.23 6.48
CA GLY A 256 -12.32 -11.39 7.73
C GLY A 256 -13.21 -12.64 7.72
N GLU A 257 -13.13 -13.46 8.77
CA GLU A 257 -13.95 -14.67 8.92
C GLU A 257 -15.46 -14.39 8.79
N GLU A 258 -15.96 -13.38 9.52
CA GLU A 258 -17.37 -12.94 9.43
C GLU A 258 -17.74 -12.25 8.11
N LEU A 259 -16.74 -11.84 7.33
CA LEU A 259 -16.93 -11.16 6.04
C LEU A 259 -17.04 -12.20 4.92
N ASN A 260 -16.06 -13.09 4.82
CA ASN A 260 -15.89 -13.98 3.67
C ASN A 260 -15.26 -15.34 4.00
N ARG A 261 -15.26 -15.77 5.28
CA ARG A 261 -14.66 -17.04 5.72
C ARG A 261 -13.21 -17.19 5.24
N ASN A 262 -12.40 -16.15 5.46
CA ASN A 262 -11.00 -16.08 5.01
C ASN A 262 -10.87 -16.36 3.50
N GLY A 263 -11.80 -15.83 2.69
CA GLY A 263 -11.84 -16.00 1.23
C GLY A 263 -12.48 -17.28 0.69
N GLU A 264 -12.92 -18.22 1.54
CA GLU A 264 -13.53 -19.49 1.11
C GLU A 264 -14.78 -19.29 0.25
N ILE A 265 -15.60 -18.27 0.55
CA ILE A 265 -16.84 -17.99 -0.18
C ILE A 265 -16.59 -17.78 -1.68
N TYR A 266 -15.41 -17.27 -2.07
CA TYR A 266 -15.12 -16.96 -3.47
C TYR A 266 -14.79 -18.22 -4.25
N LEU A 267 -14.20 -19.22 -3.61
CA LEU A 267 -13.96 -20.53 -4.23
C LEU A 267 -15.25 -21.32 -4.40
N GLU A 268 -16.17 -21.23 -3.43
CA GLU A 268 -17.49 -21.86 -3.55
C GLU A 268 -18.31 -21.25 -4.69
N LYS A 269 -18.33 -19.92 -4.80
CA LYS A 269 -19.03 -19.21 -5.89
C LYS A 269 -18.38 -19.47 -7.25
N HIS A 270 -17.05 -19.53 -7.29
CA HIS A 270 -16.27 -19.62 -8.53
C HIS A 270 -15.31 -20.82 -8.49
N PRO A 271 -15.82 -22.06 -8.60
CA PRO A 271 -15.00 -23.27 -8.46
C PRO A 271 -13.96 -23.47 -9.57
N LYS A 272 -14.04 -22.68 -10.65
CA LYS A 272 -13.12 -22.72 -11.81
C LYS A 272 -12.03 -21.65 -11.75
N LEU A 273 -11.85 -20.97 -10.61
CA LEU A 273 -10.75 -20.01 -10.43
C LEU A 273 -9.40 -20.69 -10.65
N LYS A 274 -8.61 -20.13 -11.56
CA LYS A 274 -7.23 -20.57 -11.84
C LYS A 274 -6.24 -19.88 -10.91
N VAL A 275 -6.52 -18.61 -10.57
CA VAL A 275 -5.76 -17.86 -9.58
C VAL A 275 -5.85 -18.53 -8.21
N LYS A 276 -4.74 -18.59 -7.47
CA LYS A 276 -4.72 -19.11 -6.10
C LYS A 276 -5.00 -18.00 -5.10
N LEU A 277 -5.94 -18.24 -4.19
CA LEU A 277 -6.25 -17.35 -3.08
C LEU A 277 -5.41 -17.72 -1.87
N VAL A 278 -4.78 -16.70 -1.28
CA VAL A 278 -3.88 -16.84 -0.13
C VAL A 278 -4.28 -15.84 0.95
N ASP A 279 -4.90 -16.32 2.01
CA ASP A 279 -5.15 -15.50 3.21
C ASP A 279 -3.84 -15.21 3.96
N GLY A 280 -2.83 -16.07 3.86
CA GLY A 280 -1.48 -15.91 4.40
C GLY A 280 -1.32 -16.25 5.88
N SER A 281 -2.33 -16.89 6.48
CA SER A 281 -2.37 -17.26 7.90
C SER A 281 -1.20 -18.15 8.31
N SER A 282 -0.77 -19.08 7.46
CA SER A 282 0.29 -20.06 7.75
C SER A 282 1.63 -19.36 8.00
N LEU A 283 1.99 -18.38 7.16
CA LEU A 283 3.22 -17.60 7.36
C LEU A 283 3.08 -16.66 8.57
N ALA A 284 1.90 -16.08 8.82
CA ALA A 284 1.68 -15.26 10.00
C ALA A 284 1.87 -16.07 11.30
N VAL A 285 1.32 -17.29 11.34
CA VAL A 285 1.52 -18.25 12.44
C VAL A 285 3.02 -18.59 12.59
N ALA A 286 3.71 -18.89 11.48
CA ALA A 286 5.13 -19.17 11.49
C ALA A 286 5.96 -18.02 12.07
N VAL A 287 5.69 -16.78 11.65
CA VAL A 287 6.38 -15.58 12.15
C VAL A 287 6.19 -15.44 13.66
N VAL A 288 4.96 -15.59 14.17
CA VAL A 288 4.69 -15.49 15.62
C VAL A 288 5.44 -16.58 16.39
N LEU A 289 5.33 -17.84 15.95
CA LEU A 289 5.97 -18.97 16.63
C LEU A 289 7.49 -18.84 16.68
N ASN A 290 8.12 -18.37 15.59
CA ASN A 290 9.57 -18.14 15.53
C ASN A 290 10.02 -16.85 16.24
N SER A 291 9.09 -15.98 16.65
CA SER A 291 9.38 -14.78 17.44
C SER A 291 9.40 -15.05 18.95
N ILE A 292 8.90 -16.22 19.39
CA ILE A 292 8.92 -16.62 20.80
C ILE A 292 10.36 -17.03 21.17
N PRO A 293 10.96 -16.46 22.23
CA PRO A 293 12.31 -16.82 22.67
C PRO A 293 12.46 -18.31 22.96
N GLN A 294 13.58 -18.89 22.56
CA GLN A 294 13.90 -20.29 22.86
C GLN A 294 13.92 -20.52 24.37
N GLY A 295 13.42 -21.68 24.81
CA GLY A 295 13.30 -22.02 26.23
C GLY A 295 12.04 -21.47 26.92
N THR A 296 11.17 -20.73 26.21
CA THR A 296 9.88 -20.29 26.77
C THR A 296 8.96 -21.49 27.05
N SER A 297 8.66 -21.74 28.32
CA SER A 297 7.78 -22.84 28.76
C SER A 297 6.32 -22.42 29.00
N LYS A 298 6.07 -21.11 29.13
CA LYS A 298 4.74 -20.56 29.40
C LYS A 298 4.53 -19.21 28.71
N VAL A 299 3.36 -19.00 28.16
CA VAL A 299 2.95 -17.75 27.50
C VAL A 299 1.56 -17.33 27.95
N ILE A 300 1.28 -16.03 27.90
CA ILE A 300 -0.10 -15.53 27.96
C ILE A 300 -0.63 -15.35 26.54
N PHE A 301 -1.86 -15.77 26.31
CA PHE A 301 -2.60 -15.45 25.10
C PHE A 301 -3.76 -14.51 25.45
N ARG A 302 -3.83 -13.38 24.74
CA ARG A 302 -4.93 -12.43 24.84
C ARG A 302 -5.29 -11.84 23.48
N GLY A 303 -6.48 -12.14 22.99
CA GLY A 303 -7.06 -11.50 21.81
C GLY A 303 -8.24 -12.30 21.24
N LYS A 304 -8.87 -11.77 20.21
CA LYS A 304 -9.94 -12.49 19.48
C LYS A 304 -9.42 -13.84 18.93
N LEU A 305 -10.28 -14.87 19.00
CA LEU A 305 -10.00 -16.20 18.47
C LEU A 305 -10.22 -16.25 16.96
N SER A 306 -9.21 -15.85 16.20
CA SER A 306 -9.14 -16.05 14.74
C SER A 306 -8.51 -17.40 14.39
N LYS A 307 -8.56 -17.79 13.11
CA LYS A 307 -7.78 -18.91 12.55
C LYS A 307 -6.32 -18.88 13.01
N VAL A 308 -5.62 -17.75 12.80
CA VAL A 308 -4.21 -17.55 13.23
C VAL A 308 -4.05 -17.78 14.74
N ALA A 309 -4.93 -17.20 15.55
CA ALA A 309 -4.88 -17.35 17.01
C ALA A 309 -5.02 -18.82 17.45
N CYS A 310 -6.06 -19.50 16.95
CA CYS A 310 -6.33 -20.90 17.26
C CYS A 310 -5.15 -21.81 16.85
N SER A 311 -4.55 -21.55 15.69
CA SER A 311 -3.39 -22.30 15.20
C SER A 311 -2.14 -22.07 16.06
N ILE A 312 -1.89 -20.84 16.49
CA ILE A 312 -0.76 -20.55 17.40
C ILE A 312 -0.96 -21.28 18.73
N VAL A 313 -2.14 -21.14 19.36
CA VAL A 313 -2.44 -21.80 20.64
C VAL A 313 -2.31 -23.32 20.51
N SER A 314 -2.91 -23.91 19.47
CA SER A 314 -2.82 -25.35 19.20
C SER A 314 -1.36 -25.79 19.04
N THR A 315 -0.56 -25.08 18.23
CA THR A 315 0.84 -25.44 17.98
C THR A 315 1.69 -25.34 19.25
N LEU A 316 1.46 -24.33 20.09
CA LEU A 316 2.18 -24.18 21.36
C LEU A 316 1.81 -25.28 22.35
N CYS A 317 0.53 -25.61 22.46
CA CYS A 317 0.07 -26.70 23.30
C CYS A 317 0.66 -28.05 22.87
N HIS A 318 0.74 -28.35 21.57
CA HIS A 318 1.41 -29.58 21.07
C HIS A 318 2.92 -29.58 21.35
N LYS A 319 3.56 -28.41 21.40
CA LYS A 319 4.98 -28.27 21.80
C LYS A 319 5.20 -28.37 23.32
N GLY A 320 4.17 -28.65 24.12
CA GLY A 320 4.26 -28.73 25.57
C GLY A 320 4.39 -27.37 26.27
N ILE A 321 4.14 -26.26 25.56
CA ILE A 321 4.20 -24.91 26.13
C ILE A 321 2.86 -24.60 26.76
N GLN A 322 2.88 -24.17 28.03
CA GLN A 322 1.66 -23.79 28.74
C GLN A 322 1.11 -22.46 28.21
N VAL A 323 -0.14 -22.45 27.76
CA VAL A 323 -0.83 -21.26 27.28
C VAL A 323 -1.86 -20.82 28.31
N ALA A 324 -1.61 -19.65 28.91
CA ALA A 324 -2.51 -19.05 29.88
C ALA A 324 -3.49 -18.10 29.19
N ILE A 325 -4.79 -18.30 29.42
CA ILE A 325 -5.87 -17.47 28.91
C ILE A 325 -6.41 -16.58 30.03
N ILE A 326 -6.59 -15.29 29.74
CA ILE A 326 -7.10 -14.32 30.71
C ILE A 326 -8.63 -14.40 30.82
N ARG A 327 -9.32 -14.46 29.67
CA ARG A 327 -10.79 -14.37 29.61
C ARG A 327 -11.41 -15.76 29.63
N LYS A 328 -12.32 -15.99 30.59
CA LYS A 328 -13.05 -17.25 30.73
C LYS A 328 -13.80 -17.65 29.45
N ASN A 329 -14.43 -16.71 28.76
CA ASN A 329 -15.16 -17.00 27.51
C ASN A 329 -14.23 -17.53 26.40
N GLU A 330 -13.05 -16.91 26.21
CA GLU A 330 -12.06 -17.36 25.23
C GLU A 330 -11.51 -18.75 25.61
N TYR A 331 -11.26 -18.98 26.91
CA TYR A 331 -10.82 -20.26 27.43
C TYR A 331 -11.82 -21.39 27.16
N GLU A 332 -13.10 -21.17 27.45
CA GLU A 332 -14.15 -22.18 27.19
C GLU A 332 -14.35 -22.45 25.70
N LYS A 333 -14.20 -21.44 24.84
CA LYS A 333 -14.23 -21.62 23.38
C LYS A 333 -13.04 -22.44 22.89
N LEU A 334 -11.82 -22.12 23.33
CA LEU A 334 -10.61 -22.87 22.97
C LEU A 334 -10.68 -24.33 23.43
N LYS A 335 -11.20 -24.60 24.63
CA LYS A 335 -11.42 -25.97 25.11
C LYS A 335 -12.29 -26.82 24.18
N LYS A 336 -13.27 -26.21 23.51
CA LYS A 336 -14.15 -26.92 22.56
C LYS A 336 -13.48 -27.15 21.20
N LEU A 337 -12.53 -26.31 20.83
CA LEU A 337 -11.85 -26.34 19.53
C LEU A 337 -10.58 -27.21 19.54
N LEU A 338 -9.93 -27.38 20.70
CA LEU A 338 -8.64 -28.06 20.83
C LEU A 338 -8.79 -29.55 21.20
N SER A 339 -7.79 -30.34 20.82
CA SER A 339 -7.69 -31.76 21.20
C SER A 339 -7.49 -31.93 22.71
N LYS A 340 -7.85 -33.11 23.26
CA LYS A 340 -7.68 -33.42 24.70
C LYS A 340 -6.24 -33.23 25.19
N GLU A 341 -5.26 -33.58 24.36
CA GLU A 341 -3.84 -33.42 24.66
C GLU A 341 -3.45 -31.94 24.80
N CYS A 342 -3.97 -31.07 23.92
CA CYS A 342 -3.75 -29.63 24.01
C CYS A 342 -4.38 -28.98 25.23
N ILE A 343 -5.52 -29.49 25.70
CA ILE A 343 -6.26 -28.94 26.84
C ILE A 343 -5.42 -28.99 28.12
N ASN A 344 -4.56 -29.99 28.29
CA ASN A 344 -3.69 -30.12 29.47
C ASN A 344 -2.70 -28.95 29.60
N ASN A 345 -2.30 -28.36 28.46
CA ASN A 345 -1.41 -27.21 28.41
C ASN A 345 -2.15 -25.87 28.41
N LEU A 346 -3.49 -25.87 28.45
CA LEU A 346 -4.32 -24.67 28.48
C LEU A 346 -4.80 -24.35 29.90
N VAL A 347 -4.42 -23.17 30.42
CA VAL A 347 -4.75 -22.76 31.79
C VAL A 347 -5.55 -21.47 31.79
N LEU A 348 -6.61 -21.40 32.61
CA LEU A 348 -7.28 -20.14 32.90
C LEU A 348 -6.51 -19.44 34.02
N SER A 349 -5.89 -18.29 33.73
CA SER A 349 -5.11 -17.55 34.71
C SER A 349 -5.40 -16.06 34.66
N PRO A 350 -6.12 -15.51 35.65
CA PRO A 350 -6.28 -14.06 35.77
C PRO A 350 -5.02 -13.37 36.32
N LYS A 351 -4.09 -14.13 36.92
CA LYS A 351 -2.83 -13.60 37.47
C LYS A 351 -1.73 -13.68 36.43
N CYS A 352 -1.24 -12.53 35.99
CA CYS A 352 -0.35 -12.45 34.84
C CYS A 352 1.12 -12.12 35.18
N SER A 353 1.46 -12.00 36.46
CA SER A 353 2.76 -11.53 36.94
C SER A 353 3.95 -12.47 36.65
N ASN A 354 3.69 -13.74 36.30
CA ASN A 354 4.73 -14.77 36.14
C ASN A 354 5.05 -15.08 34.67
N TYR A 355 4.61 -14.27 33.70
CA TYR A 355 4.79 -14.53 32.28
C TYR A 355 5.62 -13.42 31.62
N GLY A 356 6.74 -13.81 31.01
CA GLY A 356 7.62 -12.89 30.28
C GLY A 356 7.23 -12.69 28.81
N VAL A 357 6.36 -13.53 28.26
CA VAL A 357 5.93 -13.50 26.84
C VAL A 357 4.41 -13.47 26.75
N TRP A 358 3.90 -12.50 25.98
CA TRP A 358 2.49 -12.27 25.76
C TRP A 358 2.17 -12.26 24.28
N LEU A 359 1.32 -13.17 23.84
CA LEU A 359 0.70 -13.17 22.52
C LEU A 359 -0.53 -12.28 22.56
N ILE A 360 -0.49 -11.18 21.82
CA ILE A 360 -1.45 -10.09 21.97
C ILE A 360 -2.20 -9.79 20.68
N GLY A 361 -3.53 -9.66 20.77
CA GLY A 361 -4.39 -9.20 19.68
C GLY A 361 -4.59 -7.68 19.73
N GLU A 362 -5.02 -7.11 18.62
CA GLU A 362 -5.39 -5.70 18.46
C GLU A 362 -6.41 -5.19 19.50
N ASP A 363 -7.24 -6.08 20.05
CA ASP A 363 -8.33 -5.77 20.96
C ASP A 363 -7.92 -5.75 22.44
N ALA A 364 -6.63 -5.91 22.75
CA ALA A 364 -6.12 -5.88 24.11
C ALA A 364 -6.25 -4.47 24.72
N THR A 365 -6.84 -4.39 25.91
CA THR A 365 -7.04 -3.11 26.60
C THR A 365 -5.79 -2.64 27.32
N GLU A 366 -5.74 -1.34 27.65
CA GLU A 366 -4.68 -0.78 28.48
C GLU A 366 -4.62 -1.46 29.86
N SER A 367 -5.77 -1.65 30.51
CA SER A 367 -5.85 -2.35 31.80
C SER A 367 -5.29 -3.77 31.74
N GLU A 368 -5.53 -4.52 30.65
CA GLU A 368 -5.01 -5.87 30.46
C GLU A 368 -3.49 -5.88 30.30
N GLN A 369 -2.94 -4.94 29.54
CA GLN A 369 -1.49 -4.82 29.34
C GLN A 369 -0.74 -4.39 30.62
N LEU A 370 -1.39 -3.58 31.46
CA LEU A 370 -0.83 -3.18 32.76
C LEU A 370 -0.73 -4.33 33.76
N MET A 371 -1.47 -5.44 33.56
CA MET A 371 -1.33 -6.65 34.39
C MET A 371 -0.03 -7.43 34.13
N ALA A 372 0.69 -7.13 33.04
CA ALA A 372 1.94 -7.79 32.71
C ALA A 372 3.07 -7.50 33.72
N SER A 373 4.16 -8.24 33.62
CA SER A 373 5.36 -7.95 34.41
C SER A 373 6.24 -6.91 33.69
N LYS A 374 7.10 -6.20 34.43
CA LYS A 374 8.10 -5.31 33.81
C LYS A 374 9.03 -6.13 32.92
N GLY A 375 9.38 -5.61 31.74
CA GLY A 375 10.22 -6.30 30.77
C GLY A 375 9.50 -7.38 29.95
N THR A 376 8.17 -7.43 30.00
CA THR A 376 7.39 -8.37 29.19
C THR A 376 7.61 -8.13 27.69
N LEU A 377 7.74 -9.22 26.94
CA LEU A 377 7.73 -9.23 25.48
C LEU A 377 6.31 -9.44 24.95
N PHE A 378 5.74 -8.42 24.33
CA PHE A 378 4.47 -8.49 23.61
C PHE A 378 4.71 -8.83 22.14
N ILE A 379 4.13 -9.95 21.69
CA ILE A 379 4.20 -10.47 20.33
C ILE A 379 2.80 -10.38 19.72
N PRO A 380 2.53 -9.38 18.86
CA PRO A 380 1.24 -9.31 18.18
C PRO A 380 1.06 -10.47 17.20
N PHE A 381 -0.17 -10.98 17.10
CA PHE A 381 -0.54 -12.01 16.12
C PHE A 381 -1.62 -11.55 15.13
N SER A 382 -2.28 -10.42 15.40
CA SER A 382 -3.32 -9.84 14.56
C SER A 382 -2.74 -9.03 13.40
N GLN A 383 -3.60 -8.77 12.41
CA GLN A 383 -3.24 -7.91 11.28
C GLN A 383 -3.06 -6.46 11.67
N PHE A 384 -3.79 -5.96 12.67
CA PHE A 384 -3.58 -4.61 13.20
C PHE A 384 -2.76 -4.66 14.50
N PRO A 385 -1.94 -3.64 14.78
CA PRO A 385 -1.14 -3.59 16.00
C PRO A 385 -2.03 -3.26 17.21
N PRO A 386 -1.72 -3.78 18.41
CA PRO A 386 -2.37 -3.34 19.63
C PRO A 386 -1.97 -1.90 19.96
N LYS A 387 -2.83 -1.19 20.69
CA LYS A 387 -2.47 0.09 21.29
C LYS A 387 -1.45 -0.15 22.40
N LYS A 388 -0.23 0.33 22.23
CA LYS A 388 0.85 0.18 23.21
C LYS A 388 0.53 0.99 24.47
N ALA A 389 0.23 0.31 25.57
CA ALA A 389 -0.07 0.95 26.85
C ALA A 389 1.15 0.99 27.78
N ARG A 390 2.03 -0.01 27.67
CA ARG A 390 3.12 -0.21 28.62
C ARG A 390 4.45 0.27 28.05
N LYS A 391 5.16 1.15 28.78
CA LYS A 391 6.43 1.74 28.31
C LYS A 391 7.67 0.95 28.75
N ASP A 392 7.59 0.20 29.84
CA ASP A 392 8.65 -0.64 30.40
C ASP A 392 8.63 -2.08 29.84
N SER A 393 8.19 -2.25 28.59
CA SER A 393 8.02 -3.55 27.92
C SER A 393 8.28 -3.44 26.43
N SER A 394 8.66 -4.56 25.82
CA SER A 394 9.02 -4.61 24.40
C SER A 394 7.83 -5.06 23.57
N TYR A 395 7.51 -4.32 22.51
CA TYR A 395 6.45 -4.68 21.57
C TYR A 395 7.07 -4.99 20.22
N LEU A 396 6.90 -6.24 19.77
CA LEU A 396 7.21 -6.60 18.39
C LEU A 396 6.22 -5.94 17.43
N PRO A 397 6.60 -5.75 16.16
CA PRO A 397 5.64 -5.42 15.12
C PRO A 397 4.62 -6.56 14.93
N THR A 398 3.52 -6.26 14.25
CA THR A 398 2.62 -7.30 13.71
C THR A 398 3.40 -8.28 12.82
N PRO A 399 2.92 -9.52 12.63
CA PRO A 399 3.60 -10.53 11.81
C PRO A 399 4.08 -9.97 10.48
N ALA A 400 5.40 -9.83 10.35
CA ALA A 400 6.05 -9.17 9.23
C ALA A 400 7.50 -9.62 9.08
N LEU A 401 8.02 -9.46 7.86
CA LEU A 401 9.36 -9.87 7.48
C LEU A 401 10.06 -8.71 6.76
N VAL A 402 11.38 -8.63 6.92
CA VAL A 402 12.24 -7.76 6.13
C VAL A 402 12.32 -8.32 4.71
N ALA A 403 11.96 -7.49 3.74
CA ALA A 403 12.04 -7.81 2.32
C ALA A 403 13.50 -7.84 1.83
N PRO A 404 13.88 -8.84 1.02
CA PRO A 404 15.24 -8.96 0.48
C PRO A 404 15.62 -7.75 -0.37
N LYS A 405 16.91 -7.42 -0.44
CA LYS A 405 17.42 -6.26 -1.20
C LYS A 405 17.06 -6.30 -2.69
N SER A 406 16.95 -7.50 -3.26
CA SER A 406 16.56 -7.74 -4.65
C SER A 406 15.10 -7.43 -4.95
N LEU A 407 14.24 -7.20 -3.95
CA LEU A 407 12.89 -6.70 -4.16
C LEU A 407 12.94 -5.21 -4.51
N GLY A 408 12.61 -4.93 -5.77
CA GLY A 408 12.67 -3.61 -6.40
C GLY A 408 11.41 -2.78 -6.20
N ASN A 409 11.55 -1.48 -6.41
CA ASN A 409 10.47 -0.49 -6.35
C ASN A 409 9.70 -0.42 -5.02
N LEU A 410 10.31 -0.87 -3.91
CA LEU A 410 9.73 -0.80 -2.56
C LEU A 410 10.05 0.56 -1.91
N HIS A 411 9.34 1.59 -2.33
CA HIS A 411 9.58 2.97 -1.89
C HIS A 411 8.73 3.39 -0.69
N SER A 412 7.55 2.79 -0.51
CA SER A 412 6.63 3.09 0.58
C SER A 412 6.75 2.08 1.72
N CYS A 413 6.42 2.50 2.93
CA CYS A 413 6.21 1.61 4.07
C CYS A 413 4.81 0.98 4.00
N GLU A 414 4.72 -0.30 4.34
CA GLU A 414 3.43 -0.98 4.42
C GLU A 414 2.76 -0.68 5.77
N ASN A 415 1.83 0.27 5.77
CA ASN A 415 1.14 0.74 6.96
C ASN A 415 2.13 1.19 8.05
N TRP A 416 2.06 0.64 9.26
CA TRP A 416 2.92 0.94 10.41
C TRP A 416 4.25 0.17 10.41
N LEU A 417 4.52 -0.65 9.39
CA LEU A 417 5.75 -1.42 9.31
C LEU A 417 6.95 -0.54 8.93
N PRO A 418 8.16 -0.83 9.43
CA PRO A 418 9.35 -0.08 9.08
C PRO A 418 9.70 -0.22 7.59
N ARG A 419 10.59 0.65 7.11
CA ARG A 419 11.02 0.64 5.71
C ARG A 419 11.58 -0.72 5.32
N ARG A 420 11.20 -1.19 4.14
CA ARG A 420 11.52 -2.52 3.61
C ARG A 420 10.98 -3.70 4.44
N ALA A 421 10.02 -3.49 5.32
CA ALA A 421 9.25 -4.58 5.90
C ALA A 421 7.92 -4.76 5.17
N MET A 422 7.48 -6.02 5.07
CA MET A 422 6.19 -6.41 4.51
C MET A 422 5.45 -7.28 5.49
N SER A 423 4.12 -7.20 5.48
CA SER A 423 3.31 -8.08 6.32
C SER A 423 3.47 -9.55 5.90
N ALA A 424 3.36 -10.46 6.86
CA ALA A 424 3.43 -11.89 6.60
C ALA A 424 2.39 -12.33 5.56
N TRP A 425 1.20 -11.72 5.56
CA TRP A 425 0.13 -12.01 4.61
C TRP A 425 0.49 -11.62 3.17
N ARG A 426 1.14 -10.46 2.97
CA ARG A 426 1.67 -10.08 1.65
C ARG A 426 2.80 -11.00 1.20
N VAL A 427 3.75 -11.29 2.09
CA VAL A 427 4.88 -12.18 1.80
C VAL A 427 4.40 -13.59 1.46
N ALA A 428 3.36 -14.09 2.14
CA ALA A 428 2.80 -15.41 1.87
C ALA A 428 2.35 -15.54 0.40
N GLY A 429 1.64 -14.53 -0.14
CA GLY A 429 1.26 -14.53 -1.56
C GLY A 429 2.46 -14.54 -2.52
N ILE A 430 3.53 -13.84 -2.17
CA ILE A 430 4.77 -13.82 -2.97
C ILE A 430 5.45 -15.19 -2.94
N VAL A 431 5.65 -15.76 -1.75
CA VAL A 431 6.28 -17.08 -1.56
C VAL A 431 5.46 -18.16 -2.27
N HIS A 432 4.13 -18.12 -2.16
CA HIS A 432 3.23 -19.05 -2.84
C HIS A 432 3.46 -19.09 -4.36
N ALA A 433 3.65 -17.92 -4.97
CA ALA A 433 3.91 -17.79 -6.40
C ALA A 433 5.33 -18.22 -6.80
N LEU A 434 6.33 -17.95 -5.95
CA LEU A 434 7.71 -18.38 -6.17
C LEU A 434 7.84 -19.90 -6.11
N GLU A 435 7.14 -20.52 -5.17
CA GLU A 435 7.13 -21.97 -4.97
C GLU A 435 6.23 -22.71 -5.95
N GLY A 436 5.37 -21.99 -6.69
CA GLY A 436 4.41 -22.59 -7.62
C GLY A 436 3.41 -23.52 -6.95
N TRP A 437 3.03 -23.26 -5.69
CA TRP A 437 2.06 -24.10 -5.01
C TRP A 437 0.69 -24.00 -5.67
N ASP A 438 0.09 -25.15 -5.97
CA ASP A 438 -1.19 -25.23 -6.71
C ASP A 438 -2.42 -25.20 -5.80
N SER A 439 -2.24 -24.95 -4.50
CA SER A 439 -3.29 -25.08 -3.49
C SER A 439 -3.73 -23.73 -2.95
N ASN A 440 -5.03 -23.47 -2.86
CA ASN A 440 -5.52 -22.32 -2.11
C ASN A 440 -5.21 -22.45 -0.61
N GLU A 441 -4.99 -21.30 0.05
CA GLU A 441 -4.89 -21.12 1.49
C GLU A 441 -6.01 -20.15 1.93
N CYS A 442 -7.16 -20.68 2.30
CA CYS A 442 -8.38 -19.95 2.63
C CYS A 442 -9.26 -20.79 3.57
N GLY A 443 -10.35 -20.24 4.08
CA GLY A 443 -11.22 -20.96 5.04
C GLY A 443 -10.41 -21.39 6.26
N ASP A 444 -10.57 -22.63 6.71
CA ASP A 444 -9.79 -23.19 7.82
C ASP A 444 -8.46 -23.84 7.39
N LYS A 445 -8.21 -23.92 6.08
CA LYS A 445 -7.04 -24.64 5.54
C LYS A 445 -5.74 -23.90 5.81
N LEU A 446 -4.77 -24.59 6.40
CA LEU A 446 -3.40 -24.11 6.58
C LEU A 446 -2.44 -24.97 5.78
N LEU A 447 -1.36 -24.34 5.33
CA LEU A 447 -0.20 -25.04 4.80
C LEU A 447 0.70 -25.48 5.96
N ASP A 448 1.66 -26.36 5.66
CA ASP A 448 2.69 -26.73 6.63
C ASP A 448 3.48 -25.50 7.06
N ILE A 449 3.37 -25.16 8.35
CA ILE A 449 3.95 -23.95 8.94
C ILE A 449 5.47 -23.92 8.78
N ASN A 450 6.15 -25.06 8.94
CA ASN A 450 7.61 -25.14 8.79
C ASN A 450 8.01 -24.99 7.33
N LYS A 451 7.28 -25.64 6.41
CA LYS A 451 7.52 -25.52 4.97
C LYS A 451 7.40 -24.07 4.50
N VAL A 452 6.35 -23.36 4.92
CA VAL A 452 6.13 -21.96 4.52
C VAL A 452 7.20 -21.04 5.13
N TRP A 453 7.59 -21.30 6.38
CA TRP A 453 8.68 -20.59 7.05
C TRP A 453 10.00 -20.73 6.29
N GLU A 454 10.42 -21.97 6.04
CA GLU A 454 11.68 -22.28 5.37
C GLU A 454 11.73 -21.69 3.96
N ALA A 455 10.64 -21.83 3.18
CA ALA A 455 10.53 -21.23 1.85
C ALA A 455 10.70 -19.70 1.91
N SER A 456 10.06 -19.02 2.89
CA SER A 456 10.23 -17.57 3.04
C SER A 456 11.69 -17.18 3.30
N LEU A 457 12.41 -17.94 4.14
CA LEU A 457 13.81 -17.70 4.45
C LEU A 457 14.74 -18.00 3.26
N GLN A 458 14.43 -19.02 2.46
CA GLN A 458 15.17 -19.38 1.24
C GLN A 458 15.09 -18.29 0.17
N HIS A 459 13.91 -17.67 0.02
CA HIS A 459 13.73 -16.51 -0.86
C HIS A 459 14.26 -15.19 -0.29
N GLY A 460 14.91 -15.23 0.88
CA GLY A 460 15.63 -14.09 1.45
C GLY A 460 14.78 -13.14 2.29
N PHE A 461 13.51 -13.49 2.58
CA PHE A 461 12.75 -12.79 3.62
C PHE A 461 13.34 -13.13 4.98
N ARG A 462 13.47 -12.14 5.86
CA ARG A 462 14.09 -12.34 7.19
C ARG A 462 13.16 -11.87 8.31
N PRO A 463 13.21 -12.49 9.49
CA PRO A 463 12.47 -12.00 10.65
C PRO A 463 12.86 -10.54 10.94
N LEU A 464 11.90 -9.73 11.37
CA LEU A 464 12.20 -8.40 11.90
C LEU A 464 12.92 -8.55 13.24
N SER A 465 14.18 -8.16 13.27
CA SER A 465 14.93 -8.07 14.53
C SER A 465 14.21 -7.12 15.48
N THR A 466 14.07 -7.50 16.75
CA THR A 466 13.83 -6.52 17.81
C THR A 466 14.91 -5.45 17.71
N PRO A 467 14.58 -4.14 17.72
CA PRO A 467 15.59 -3.15 18.01
C PRO A 467 16.20 -3.54 19.37
N CYS A 468 17.53 -3.70 19.41
CA CYS A 468 18.24 -3.74 20.68
C CYS A 468 17.85 -2.45 21.43
N CYS A 469 17.27 -2.61 22.61
CA CYS A 469 16.91 -1.50 23.49
C CYS A 469 18.12 -0.63 23.82
#